data_AF-A0A8T7JIX7-F1
#
_entry.id   AF-A0A8T7JIX7-F1
#
_cell.length_a   1.000
_cell.length_b   1.000
_cell.length_c   1.000
_cell.angle_alpha   90.00
_cell.angle_beta   90.00
_cell.angle_gamma   90.00
#
_symmetry.space_group_name_H-M   'P 1'
#
loop_
_entity.id
_entity.type
_entity.pdbx_description
1 polymer ?
#
loop_
_entity_poly.entity_id
_entity_poly.type
_entity_poly.pdbx_seq_one_letter_code
_entity_poly.pdbx_strand_id
1 'polypeptide(L)'
;MSWVMDVLKDKQLFFVDSRTNAQSVAFDTAQKVGLASASRDIFLDNEIDIEHIHVQFKKAITVAEKYGSAIAIGHPHKATLDYLQYVLPQLQGTHVIISPISQLVKANQAQHPDSARESLPASIPALDALVEHYLKTSELEKGENLSIVK
;
A
#
# COMPACT_ATOMS: atom_id res chain seq x y z
N MET A 1 -18.83 15.29 -8.82
CA MET A 1 -17.59 15.08 -8.04
C MET A 1 -16.88 16.38 -7.69
N SER A 2 -16.96 17.43 -8.53
CA SER A 2 -16.35 18.75 -8.27
C SER A 2 -16.71 19.34 -6.90
N TRP A 3 -17.99 19.30 -6.51
CA TRP A 3 -18.44 19.87 -5.23
C TRP A 3 -17.69 19.33 -4.00
N VAL A 4 -17.30 18.04 -4.00
CA VAL A 4 -16.49 17.46 -2.91
C VAL A 4 -15.10 18.08 -2.92
N MET A 5 -14.51 18.18 -4.11
CA MET A 5 -13.16 18.71 -4.29
C MET A 5 -13.09 20.19 -3.91
N ASP A 6 -14.12 20.97 -4.24
CA ASP A 6 -14.23 22.37 -3.87
C ASP A 6 -14.28 22.51 -2.33
N VAL A 7 -15.11 21.71 -1.65
CA VAL A 7 -15.18 21.70 -0.17
C VAL A 7 -13.84 21.29 0.46
N LEU A 8 -13.15 20.28 -0.10
CA LEU A 8 -11.83 19.87 0.39
C LEU A 8 -10.80 21.00 0.20
N LYS A 9 -10.83 21.68 -0.95
CA LYS A 9 -9.94 22.79 -1.26
C LYS A 9 -10.15 23.97 -0.31
N ASP A 10 -11.41 24.35 -0.08
CA ASP A 10 -11.77 25.42 0.84
C ASP A 10 -11.33 25.12 2.28
N LYS A 11 -11.34 23.84 2.67
CA LYS A 11 -10.83 23.36 3.96
C LYS A 11 -9.32 23.14 4.01
N GLN A 12 -8.60 23.47 2.94
CA GLN A 12 -7.14 23.25 2.82
C GLN A 12 -6.72 21.79 3.04
N LEU A 13 -7.58 20.87 2.60
CA LEU A 13 -7.32 19.43 2.63
C LEU A 13 -6.76 18.96 1.27
N PHE A 14 -6.47 17.66 1.19
CA PHE A 14 -6.04 16.99 -0.04
C PHE A 14 -6.93 15.78 -0.33
N PHE A 15 -6.83 15.23 -1.54
CA PHE A 15 -7.61 14.07 -1.96
C PHE A 15 -6.71 12.90 -2.38
N VAL A 16 -7.05 11.69 -1.96
CA VAL A 16 -6.36 10.46 -2.40
C VAL A 16 -7.39 9.57 -3.08
N ASP A 17 -7.21 9.35 -4.39
CA ASP A 17 -8.06 8.45 -5.17
C ASP A 17 -7.63 7.00 -4.94
N SER A 18 -8.47 6.21 -4.28
CA SER A 18 -8.25 4.77 -4.09
C SER A 18 -8.47 3.97 -5.38
N ARG A 19 -9.03 4.58 -6.43
CA ARG A 19 -9.32 3.97 -7.74
C ARG A 19 -9.98 2.59 -7.61
N THR A 20 -11.13 2.53 -6.95
CA THR A 20 -11.96 1.32 -6.87
C THR A 20 -12.60 0.97 -8.21
N ASN A 21 -12.57 1.88 -9.19
CA ASN A 21 -12.92 1.65 -10.59
C ASN A 21 -11.82 2.22 -11.49
N ALA A 22 -11.45 1.47 -12.54
CA ALA A 22 -10.45 1.89 -13.53
C ALA A 22 -10.79 3.23 -14.21
N GLN A 23 -12.09 3.50 -14.39
CA GLN A 23 -12.65 4.72 -14.96
C GLN A 23 -12.90 5.83 -13.91
N SER A 24 -12.22 5.80 -12.77
CA SER A 24 -12.35 6.88 -11.77
C SER A 24 -12.06 8.24 -12.40
N VAL A 25 -13.02 9.16 -12.28
CA VAL A 25 -12.87 10.56 -12.69
C VAL A 25 -12.39 11.45 -11.53
N ALA A 26 -12.19 10.88 -10.34
CA ALA A 26 -11.99 11.66 -9.12
C ALA A 26 -10.63 12.36 -9.08
N PHE A 27 -9.54 11.66 -9.40
CA PHE A 27 -8.20 12.26 -9.53
C PHE A 27 -8.19 13.41 -10.56
N ASP A 28 -8.67 13.17 -11.78
CA ASP A 28 -8.73 14.17 -12.84
C ASP A 28 -9.59 15.38 -12.45
N THR A 29 -10.70 15.15 -11.74
CA THR A 29 -11.54 16.24 -11.24
C THR A 29 -10.82 17.07 -10.19
N ALA A 30 -10.11 16.43 -9.25
CA ALA A 30 -9.33 17.12 -8.23
C ALA A 30 -8.21 17.98 -8.86
N GLN A 31 -7.50 17.43 -9.85
CA GLN A 31 -6.47 18.15 -10.59
C GLN A 31 -7.04 19.37 -11.34
N LYS A 32 -8.20 19.21 -12.01
CA LYS A 32 -8.87 20.32 -12.74
C LYS A 32 -9.23 21.51 -11.85
N VAL A 33 -9.61 21.27 -10.60
CA VAL A 33 -9.91 22.36 -9.65
C VAL A 33 -8.67 22.83 -8.88
N GLY A 34 -7.48 22.31 -9.18
CA GLY A 34 -6.23 22.64 -8.51
C GLY A 34 -6.19 22.19 -7.04
N LEU A 35 -6.88 21.11 -6.70
CA LEU A 35 -6.79 20.47 -5.39
C LEU A 35 -5.59 19.54 -5.39
N ALA A 36 -4.76 19.62 -4.34
CA ALA A 36 -3.66 18.68 -4.14
C ALA A 36 -4.22 17.26 -4.06
N SER A 37 -3.81 16.39 -4.98
CA SER A 37 -4.32 15.03 -5.04
C SER A 37 -3.27 14.02 -5.48
N ALA A 38 -3.50 12.76 -5.13
CA ALA A 38 -2.73 11.63 -5.61
C ALA A 38 -3.64 10.42 -5.88
N SER A 39 -3.10 9.44 -6.60
CA SER A 39 -3.79 8.19 -6.92
C SER A 39 -3.01 7.01 -6.34
N ARG A 40 -3.72 6.03 -5.80
CA ARG A 40 -3.13 4.77 -5.33
C ARG A 40 -2.43 4.02 -6.47
N ASP A 41 -1.27 3.44 -6.17
CA ASP A 41 -0.57 2.49 -7.03
C ASP A 41 -1.01 1.06 -6.73
N ILE A 42 -0.87 0.62 -5.48
CA ILE A 42 -1.07 -0.77 -5.08
C ILE A 42 -2.13 -0.89 -3.99
N PHE A 43 -3.00 -1.89 -4.08
CA PHE A 43 -3.80 -2.33 -2.94
C PHE A 43 -3.08 -3.51 -2.30
N LEU A 44 -2.85 -3.44 -0.99
CA LEU A 44 -2.12 -4.46 -0.26
C LEU A 44 -2.97 -5.70 -0.02
N ASP A 45 -4.26 -5.53 0.31
CA ASP A 45 -5.10 -6.56 0.90
C ASP A 45 -6.42 -6.76 0.16
N ASN A 46 -6.35 -6.74 -1.19
CA ASN A 46 -7.49 -7.18 -2.01
C ASN A 46 -7.87 -8.64 -1.70
N GLU A 47 -6.89 -9.45 -1.28
CA GLU A 47 -7.08 -10.74 -0.64
C GLU A 47 -6.47 -10.64 0.77
N ILE A 48 -7.23 -11.08 1.77
CA ILE A 48 -6.85 -11.01 3.19
C ILE A 48 -5.98 -12.23 3.53
N ASP A 49 -4.82 -12.28 2.89
CA ASP A 49 -3.85 -13.39 2.94
C ASP A 49 -2.44 -12.81 3.02
N ILE A 50 -1.59 -13.39 3.88
CA ILE A 50 -0.28 -12.80 4.20
C ILE A 50 0.68 -12.94 3.03
N GLU A 51 0.67 -14.07 2.31
CA GLU A 51 1.44 -14.24 1.09
C GLU A 51 1.00 -13.24 0.01
N HIS A 52 -0.30 -13.04 -0.17
CA HIS A 52 -0.82 -12.04 -1.11
C HIS A 52 -0.36 -10.64 -0.74
N ILE A 53 -0.56 -10.23 0.52
CA ILE A 53 -0.15 -8.92 1.04
C ILE A 53 1.36 -8.72 0.83
N HIS A 54 2.14 -9.77 1.05
CA HIS A 54 3.58 -9.74 0.86
C HIS A 54 3.97 -9.48 -0.60
N VAL A 55 3.31 -10.17 -1.54
CA VAL A 55 3.51 -9.94 -2.98
C VAL A 55 3.16 -8.50 -3.34
N GLN A 56 2.02 -7.98 -2.91
CA GLN A 56 1.60 -6.59 -3.19
C GLN A 56 2.56 -5.57 -2.59
N PHE A 57 3.04 -5.79 -1.36
CA PHE A 57 4.02 -4.92 -0.73
C PHE A 57 5.32 -4.83 -1.54
N LYS A 58 5.84 -5.96 -2.02
CA LYS A 58 7.03 -5.98 -2.89
C LYS A 58 6.78 -5.30 -4.25
N LYS A 59 5.55 -5.36 -4.79
CA LYS A 59 5.19 -4.57 -5.98
C LYS A 59 5.23 -3.06 -5.68
N ALA A 60 4.74 -2.64 -4.52
CA ALA A 60 4.80 -1.24 -4.10
C ALA A 60 6.25 -0.74 -3.99
N ILE A 61 7.17 -1.58 -3.49
CA ILE A 61 8.60 -1.27 -3.50
C ILE A 61 9.10 -1.10 -4.94
N THR A 62 8.79 -2.00 -5.87
CA THR A 62 9.20 -1.87 -7.28
C THR A 62 8.69 -0.57 -7.91
N VAL A 63 7.45 -0.18 -7.62
CA VAL A 63 6.90 1.11 -8.07
C VAL A 63 7.70 2.27 -7.47
N ALA A 64 7.99 2.23 -6.17
CA ALA A 64 8.75 3.27 -5.49
C ALA A 64 10.18 3.42 -6.02
N GLU A 65 10.85 2.31 -6.30
CA GLU A 65 12.20 2.32 -6.89
C GLU A 65 12.21 2.89 -8.31
N LYS A 66 11.17 2.60 -9.09
CA LYS A 66 11.08 3.03 -10.49
C LYS A 66 10.67 4.49 -10.65
N TYR A 67 9.73 4.96 -9.82
CA TYR A 67 9.11 6.29 -9.97
C TYR A 67 9.49 7.26 -8.85
N GLY A 68 10.29 6.82 -7.88
CA GLY A 68 10.74 7.61 -6.72
C GLY A 68 9.83 7.50 -5.50
N SER A 69 8.60 6.98 -5.65
CA SER A 69 7.64 6.77 -4.56
C SER A 69 6.50 5.85 -5.01
N ALA A 70 5.77 5.28 -4.06
CA ALA A 70 4.54 4.54 -4.32
C ALA A 70 3.51 4.80 -3.22
N ILE A 71 2.24 4.82 -3.59
CA ILE A 71 1.12 4.88 -2.66
C ILE A 71 0.45 3.50 -2.61
N ALA A 72 0.67 2.79 -1.51
CA ALA A 72 -0.02 1.56 -1.19
C ALA A 72 -1.17 1.83 -0.21
N ILE A 73 -2.35 1.25 -0.46
CA ILE A 73 -3.50 1.32 0.44
C ILE A 73 -3.83 -0.08 0.94
N GLY A 74 -4.11 -0.19 2.23
CA GLY A 74 -4.68 -1.38 2.85
C GLY A 74 -5.77 -1.00 3.84
N HIS A 75 -6.49 -2.00 4.31
CA HIS A 75 -7.53 -1.92 5.31
C HIS A 75 -7.00 -2.46 6.66
N PRO A 76 -7.62 -2.09 7.79
CA PRO A 76 -7.17 -2.51 9.12
C PRO A 76 -7.58 -3.96 9.44
N HIS A 77 -7.40 -4.89 8.51
CA HIS A 77 -7.56 -6.31 8.75
C HIS A 77 -6.40 -6.84 9.62
N LYS A 78 -6.68 -7.85 10.44
CA LYS A 78 -5.67 -8.45 11.30
C LYS A 78 -4.44 -8.89 10.50
N ALA A 79 -4.64 -9.59 9.38
CA ALA A 79 -3.55 -10.05 8.52
C ALA A 79 -2.68 -8.88 7.98
N THR A 80 -3.31 -7.79 7.54
CA THR A 80 -2.61 -6.58 7.06
C THR A 80 -1.79 -5.93 8.17
N LEU A 81 -2.36 -5.81 9.36
CA LEU A 81 -1.67 -5.21 10.50
C LEU A 81 -0.51 -6.09 11.00
N ASP A 82 -0.73 -7.40 11.14
CA ASP A 82 0.31 -8.35 11.55
C ASP A 82 1.48 -8.33 10.57
N TYR A 83 1.19 -8.38 9.26
CA TYR A 83 2.19 -8.32 8.20
C TYR A 83 3.02 -7.03 8.27
N LEU A 84 2.36 -5.86 8.32
CA LEU A 84 3.05 -4.56 8.36
C LEU A 84 3.87 -4.40 9.63
N GLN A 85 3.39 -4.88 10.78
CA GLN A 85 4.15 -4.86 12.03
C GLN A 85 5.46 -5.66 11.92
N TYR A 86 5.45 -6.76 11.18
CA TYR A 86 6.62 -7.62 11.01
C TYR A 86 7.61 -7.11 9.96
N VAL A 87 7.10 -6.56 8.85
CA VAL A 87 7.91 -6.18 7.68
C VAL A 87 8.43 -4.74 7.76
N LEU A 88 7.66 -3.78 8.25
CA LEU A 88 8.08 -2.37 8.26
C LEU A 88 9.40 -2.10 9.01
N PRO A 89 9.69 -2.75 10.16
CA PRO A 89 10.99 -2.58 10.82
C PRO A 89 12.19 -2.98 9.95
N GLN A 90 12.01 -3.90 9.01
CA GLN A 90 13.08 -4.37 8.13
C GLN A 90 13.45 -3.37 7.04
N LEU A 91 12.66 -2.32 6.84
CA LEU A 91 13.01 -1.24 5.92
C LEU A 91 14.09 -0.31 6.51
N GLN A 92 14.34 -0.37 7.82
CA GLN A 92 15.37 0.44 8.46
C GLN A 92 16.75 0.11 7.87
N GLY A 93 17.46 1.13 7.38
CA GLY A 93 18.76 0.96 6.73
C GLY A 93 18.69 0.60 5.24
N THR A 94 17.49 0.43 4.67
CA THR A 94 17.29 0.36 3.22
C THR A 94 17.11 1.77 2.63
N HIS A 95 17.11 1.89 1.30
CA HIS A 95 16.76 3.13 0.59
C HIS A 95 15.24 3.39 0.53
N VAL A 96 14.42 2.47 1.04
CA VAL A 96 12.96 2.61 1.07
C VAL A 96 12.55 3.21 2.42
N ILE A 97 11.89 4.37 2.37
CA ILE A 97 11.39 5.06 3.57
C ILE A 97 9.87 5.15 3.54
N ILE A 98 9.26 5.01 4.72
CA ILE A 98 7.83 5.26 4.89
C ILE A 98 7.63 6.76 5.14
N SER A 99 6.75 7.38 4.36
CA SER A 99 6.43 8.80 4.46
C SER A 99 4.92 8.99 4.70
N PRO A 100 4.51 10.00 5.49
CA PRO A 100 3.11 10.40 5.58
C PRO A 100 2.57 10.79 4.20
N ILE A 101 1.37 10.31 3.85
CA ILE A 101 0.75 10.57 2.54
C ILE A 101 0.67 12.06 2.18
N SER A 102 0.51 12.94 3.17
CA SER A 102 0.48 14.39 2.95
C SER A 102 1.77 14.95 2.34
N GLN A 103 2.92 14.31 2.54
CA GLN A 103 4.18 14.73 1.91
C GLN A 103 4.19 14.38 0.42
N LEU A 104 3.69 13.19 0.06
CA LEU A 104 3.62 12.75 -1.33
C LEU A 104 2.59 13.56 -2.13
N VAL A 105 1.44 13.88 -1.53
CA VAL A 105 0.39 14.66 -2.20
C VAL A 105 0.80 16.11 -2.42
N LYS A 106 1.48 16.75 -1.45
CA LYS A 106 1.97 18.14 -1.59
C LYS A 106 3.04 18.30 -2.67
N ALA A 107 3.78 17.24 -2.98
CA ALA A 107 4.76 17.26 -4.05
C ALA A 107 4.11 17.31 -5.45
N ASN A 108 2.77 17.33 -5.56
CA ASN A 108 2.02 17.31 -6.83
C ASN A 108 2.54 16.23 -7.77
N GLN A 109 2.76 15.02 -7.23
CA GLN A 109 3.20 13.91 -8.04
C GLN A 109 2.14 13.56 -9.08
N ALA A 110 2.57 13.50 -10.33
CA ALA A 110 1.71 13.01 -11.40
C ALA A 110 1.28 11.57 -11.09
N GLN A 111 0.07 11.24 -11.49
CA GLN A 111 -0.39 9.86 -11.43
C GLN A 111 0.56 8.95 -12.22
N HIS A 112 1.06 7.89 -11.59
CA HIS A 112 1.82 6.86 -12.28
C HIS A 112 0.95 6.15 -13.34
N PRO A 113 1.55 5.69 -14.45
CA PRO A 113 0.81 5.01 -15.50
C PRO A 113 0.09 3.76 -14.98
N ASP A 114 -0.99 3.36 -15.65
CA ASP A 114 -1.78 2.20 -15.23
C ASP A 114 -0.96 0.91 -15.12
N SER A 115 0.07 0.77 -15.95
CA SER A 115 1.03 -0.34 -15.91
C SER A 115 1.85 -0.43 -14.62
N ALA A 116 1.96 0.63 -13.82
CA ALA A 116 2.64 0.56 -12.52
C ALA A 116 1.95 -0.43 -11.57
N ARG A 117 0.64 -0.64 -11.72
CA ARG A 117 -0.17 -1.56 -10.91
C ARG A 117 0.11 -3.03 -11.22
N GLU A 118 0.60 -3.28 -12.43
CA GLU A 118 1.00 -4.59 -12.93
C GLU A 118 2.50 -4.86 -12.73
N SER A 119 3.18 -4.07 -11.89
CA SER A 119 4.60 -4.26 -11.60
C SER A 119 4.82 -5.67 -11.04
N LEU A 120 5.93 -6.29 -11.46
CA LEU A 120 6.39 -7.52 -10.83
C LEU A 120 6.88 -7.22 -9.41
N PRO A 121 6.75 -8.16 -8.47
CA PRO A 121 7.27 -7.98 -7.11
C PRO A 121 8.79 -7.84 -7.12
N ALA A 122 9.33 -6.94 -6.30
CA ALA A 122 10.76 -6.85 -6.06
C ALA A 122 11.33 -8.19 -5.55
N SER A 123 12.55 -8.53 -5.94
CA SER A 123 13.28 -9.68 -5.40
C SER A 123 13.99 -9.25 -4.13
N ILE A 124 13.44 -9.61 -2.97
CA ILE A 124 13.98 -9.23 -1.66
C ILE A 124 14.05 -10.48 -0.77
N PRO A 125 15.07 -11.35 -0.96
CA PRO A 125 15.15 -12.65 -0.29
C PRO A 125 15.09 -12.57 1.25
N ALA A 126 15.58 -11.48 1.84
CA ALA A 126 15.52 -11.26 3.28
C ALA A 126 14.07 -11.09 3.78
N LEU A 127 13.22 -10.40 3.02
CA LEU A 127 11.79 -10.26 3.34
C LEU A 127 11.04 -11.58 3.07
N ASP A 128 11.41 -12.31 2.03
CA ASP A 128 10.82 -13.61 1.72
C ASP A 128 11.06 -14.60 2.88
N ALA A 129 12.32 -14.75 3.30
CA ALA A 129 12.69 -15.63 4.40
C ALA A 129 12.02 -15.23 5.73
N LEU A 130 11.87 -13.93 5.97
CA LEU A 130 11.19 -13.40 7.14
C LEU A 130 9.71 -13.82 7.17
N VAL A 131 9.00 -13.65 6.06
CA VAL A 131 7.57 -13.99 5.97
C VAL A 131 7.35 -15.50 6.01
N GLU A 132 8.21 -16.27 5.34
CA GLU A 132 8.19 -17.74 5.47
C GLU A 132 8.36 -18.20 6.93
N HIS A 133 9.24 -17.54 7.69
CA HIS A 133 9.42 -17.85 9.11
C HIS A 133 8.18 -17.51 9.94
N TYR A 134 7.56 -16.36 9.68
CA TYR A 134 6.31 -15.95 10.33
C TYR A 134 5.17 -16.94 10.09
N LEU A 135 5.00 -17.40 8.86
CA LEU A 135 3.94 -18.36 8.50
C LEU A 135 4.16 -19.71 9.20
N LYS A 136 5.38 -20.23 9.19
CA LYS A 136 5.73 -21.49 9.87
C LYS A 136 5.48 -21.43 11.37
N THR A 137 5.87 -20.33 12.03
CA THR A 137 5.64 -20.16 13.48
C THR A 137 4.16 -20.04 13.82
N SER A 138 3.40 -19.30 13.00
CA SER A 138 1.94 -19.17 13.16
C SER A 138 1.18 -20.48 12.98
N GLU A 139 1.63 -21.37 12.07
CA GLU A 139 1.04 -22.70 11.88
C GLU A 139 1.32 -23.65 13.05
N LEU A 140 2.54 -23.62 13.60
CA LEU A 140 2.92 -24.40 14.77
C LEU A 140 2.05 -24.05 15.99
N GLU A 141 1.84 -22.76 16.27
CA GLU A 141 0.98 -22.30 17.37
C GLU A 141 -0.49 -22.73 17.22
N LYS A 142 -1.00 -22.79 15.97
CA LYS A 142 -2.35 -23.33 15.69
C LYS A 142 -2.41 -24.84 15.90
N GLY A 143 -1.37 -25.57 15.49
CA GLY A 143 -1.28 -27.02 15.64
C GLY A 143 -1.15 -27.47 17.09
N GLU A 144 -0.36 -26.76 17.90
CA GLU A 144 -0.23 -27.03 19.34
C GLU A 144 -1.54 -26.75 20.09
N ASN A 145 -2.23 -25.64 19.78
CA ASN A 145 -3.53 -25.35 20.39
C ASN A 145 -4.62 -26.37 20.03
N LEU A 146 -4.61 -26.95 18.81
CA LEU A 146 -5.54 -28.03 18.47
C LEU A 146 -5.23 -29.35 19.20
N SER A 147 -3.97 -29.57 19.58
CA SER A 147 -3.50 -30.80 20.22
C SER A 147 -3.86 -30.85 21.71
N ILE A 148 -4.07 -29.70 22.35
CA ILE A 148 -4.42 -29.58 23.78
C ILE A 148 -5.93 -29.75 24.03
N VAL A 149 -6.76 -29.73 22.98
CA VAL A 149 -8.24 -29.80 23.08
C VAL A 149 -8.79 -31.20 22.73
N LYS A 150 -8.00 -32.27 22.88
CA LYS A 150 -8.47 -33.66 22.78
C LYS A 150 -8.27 -34.40 24.09
#